data_AF-A0A961YDR9-F1
#
_entry.id   AF-A0A961YDR9-F1
#
_cell.length_a   1.000
_cell.length_b   1.000
_cell.length_c   1.000
_cell.angle_alpha   90.00
_cell.angle_beta   90.00
_cell.angle_gamma   90.00
#
_symmetry.space_group_name_H-M   'P 1'
#
loop_
_entity.id
_entity.type
_entity.pdbx_description
1 polymer ?
#
loop_
_entity_poly.entity_id
_entity_poly.type
_entity_poly.pdbx_seq_one_letter_code
_entity_poly.pdbx_strand_id
1 'polypeptide(L)'
;MGADWLRRMDAFLEMLSAERNAAANTLAAYRRDLEDFAAFASARDRSPETAGQEDIAAFMANLAARSIAASSSARKLSALRQFFRFLVEEGVRDSDPTSGLDSPKQRAPLPKTLSETDVDRILGAAAQEVKASDPDTPACRRALRMHCLVELLYATGLRVSELISLPASAANGERDMLNIRGKGGRERMV
;
A
#
# COMPACT_ATOMS: atom_id res chain seq x y z
N MET A 1 12.19 12.78 19.86
CA MET A 1 11.15 11.73 19.85
C MET A 1 11.24 10.97 21.17
N GLY A 2 10.12 10.81 21.90
CA GLY A 2 10.12 10.16 23.21
C GLY A 2 10.36 8.65 23.12
N ALA A 3 11.09 8.08 24.10
CA ALA A 3 11.36 6.65 24.15
C ALA A 3 10.07 5.81 24.28
N ASP A 4 9.06 6.35 24.95
CA ASP A 4 7.76 5.68 25.14
C ASP A 4 6.95 5.62 23.85
N TRP A 5 6.91 6.67 23.03
CA TRP A 5 6.27 6.64 21.70
C TRP A 5 6.81 5.51 20.84
N LEU A 6 8.13 5.39 20.74
CA LEU A 6 8.78 4.37 19.92
C LEU A 6 8.40 2.97 20.40
N ARG A 7 8.49 2.71 21.71
CA ARG A 7 8.13 1.43 22.31
C ARG A 7 6.66 1.07 22.04
N ARG A 8 5.75 2.03 22.17
CA ARG A 8 4.32 1.83 21.92
C ARG A 8 4.03 1.61 20.44
N MET A 9 4.71 2.33 19.57
CA MET A 9 4.61 2.15 18.11
C MET A 9 5.08 0.75 17.71
N ASP A 10 6.20 0.27 18.25
CA ASP A 10 6.70 -1.07 17.93
C ASP A 10 5.72 -2.14 18.42
N ALA A 11 5.20 -2.04 19.65
CA ALA A 11 4.18 -2.95 20.18
C ALA A 11 2.90 -2.96 19.31
N PHE A 12 2.44 -1.79 18.87
CA PHE A 12 1.29 -1.66 17.97
C PHE A 12 1.54 -2.36 16.61
N LEU A 13 2.72 -2.19 16.04
CA LEU A 13 3.07 -2.80 14.76
C LEU A 13 3.25 -4.32 14.88
N GLU A 14 3.78 -4.80 16.01
CA GLU A 14 3.84 -6.22 16.34
C GLU A 14 2.44 -6.83 16.46
N MET A 15 1.52 -6.17 17.19
CA MET A 15 0.11 -6.59 17.28
C MET A 15 -0.53 -6.64 15.89
N LEU A 16 -0.37 -5.60 15.06
CA LEU A 16 -0.91 -5.60 13.69
C LEU A 16 -0.37 -6.75 12.84
N SER A 17 0.89 -7.11 13.02
CA SER A 17 1.53 -8.24 12.34
C SER A 17 0.95 -9.57 12.83
N ALA A 18 0.94 -9.79 14.15
CA ALA A 18 0.59 -11.06 14.77
C ALA A 18 -0.91 -11.37 14.71
N GLU A 19 -1.76 -10.39 15.03
CA GLU A 19 -3.21 -10.61 15.19
C GLU A 19 -4.00 -10.32 13.92
N ARG A 20 -3.58 -9.31 13.15
CA ARG A 20 -4.31 -8.85 11.96
C ARG A 20 -3.68 -9.29 10.65
N ASN A 21 -2.58 -10.04 10.72
CA ASN A 21 -1.82 -10.52 9.57
C ASN A 21 -1.55 -9.39 8.55
N ALA A 22 -1.22 -8.20 9.07
CA ALA A 22 -1.02 -7.02 8.26
C ALA A 22 0.19 -7.22 7.34
N ALA A 23 0.04 -6.89 6.05
CA ALA A 23 1.13 -7.02 5.10
C ALA A 23 2.32 -6.11 5.48
N ALA A 24 3.55 -6.53 5.18
CA ALA A 24 4.76 -5.77 5.46
C ALA A 24 4.69 -4.32 4.94
N ASN A 25 4.09 -4.11 3.76
CA ASN A 25 3.90 -2.77 3.20
C ASN A 25 2.94 -1.90 4.03
N THR A 26 1.92 -2.50 4.66
CA THR A 26 1.00 -1.81 5.57
C THR A 26 1.74 -1.41 6.86
N LEU A 27 2.53 -2.32 7.45
CA LEU A 27 3.33 -2.04 8.64
C LEU A 27 4.33 -0.90 8.37
N ALA A 28 5.07 -0.96 7.26
CA ALA A 28 6.03 0.07 6.86
C ALA A 28 5.36 1.41 6.53
N ALA A 29 4.12 1.39 5.99
CA ALA A 29 3.34 2.60 5.77
C ALA A 29 2.91 3.23 7.11
N TYR A 30 2.41 2.44 8.06
CA TYR A 30 1.94 2.93 9.34
C TYR A 30 3.09 3.43 10.22
N ARG A 31 4.23 2.74 10.24
CA ARG A 31 5.45 3.23 10.91
C ARG A 31 5.81 4.64 10.44
N ARG A 32 5.96 4.83 9.13
CA ARG A 32 6.28 6.15 8.55
C ARG A 32 5.23 7.21 8.86
N ASP A 33 3.95 6.84 8.90
CA ASP A 33 2.88 7.77 9.21
C ASP A 33 2.90 8.22 10.68
N LEU A 34 3.18 7.30 11.60
CA LEU A 34 3.31 7.59 13.03
C LEU A 34 4.58 8.38 13.35
N GLU A 35 5.70 8.08 12.68
CA GLU A 35 6.94 8.84 12.78
C GLU A 35 6.80 10.28 12.27
N ASP A 36 6.09 10.49 11.15
CA ASP A 36 5.80 11.81 10.58
C ASP A 36 4.94 12.66 11.55
N PHE A 37 3.94 12.04 12.20
CA PHE A 37 3.18 12.71 13.26
C PHE A 37 4.05 13.06 14.48
N ALA A 38 4.87 12.11 14.94
CA ALA A 38 5.75 12.34 16.09
C ALA A 38 6.78 13.45 15.82
N ALA A 39 7.31 13.53 14.60
CA ALA A 39 8.18 14.60 14.16
C ALA A 39 7.43 15.95 14.14
N PHE A 40 6.21 15.98 13.61
CA PHE A 40 5.37 17.18 13.60
C PHE A 40 5.05 17.70 15.01
N ALA A 41 4.70 16.80 15.95
CA ALA A 41 4.41 17.16 17.34
C ALA A 41 5.67 17.68 18.04
N SER A 42 6.81 17.00 17.86
CA SER A 42 8.09 17.40 18.44
C SER A 42 8.53 18.79 17.96
N ALA A 43 8.29 19.12 16.67
CA ALA A 43 8.59 20.44 16.12
C ALA A 43 7.71 21.58 16.67
N ARG A 44 6.70 21.26 17.48
CA ARG A 44 5.81 22.20 18.18
C ARG A 44 5.96 22.14 19.71
N ASP A 45 7.04 21.51 20.19
CA ASP A 45 7.28 21.26 21.61
C ASP A 45 6.12 20.51 22.29
N ARG A 46 5.45 19.63 21.53
CA ARG A 46 4.38 18.75 22.02
C ARG A 46 4.86 17.31 22.06
N SER A 47 4.41 16.58 23.08
CA SER A 47 4.58 15.13 23.15
C SER A 47 3.50 14.46 22.29
N PRO A 48 3.87 13.57 21.35
CA PRO A 48 2.88 12.83 20.56
C PRO A 48 2.03 11.88 21.43
N GLU A 49 2.51 11.45 22.60
CA GLU A 49 1.78 10.63 23.56
C GLU A 49 0.62 11.39 24.21
N THR A 50 0.86 12.65 24.61
CA THR A 50 -0.15 13.52 25.24
C THR A 50 -0.95 14.36 24.25
N ALA A 51 -0.73 14.16 22.94
CA ALA A 51 -1.40 14.91 21.90
C ALA A 51 -2.94 14.85 22.03
N GLY A 52 -3.57 16.00 21.92
CA GLY A 52 -5.03 16.16 21.92
C GLY A 52 -5.61 16.12 20.51
N GLN A 53 -6.93 16.24 20.43
CA GLN A 53 -7.64 16.36 19.15
C GLN A 53 -7.14 17.57 18.33
N GLU A 54 -6.82 18.68 18.99
CA GLU A 54 -6.30 19.91 18.36
C GLU A 54 -4.93 19.68 17.69
N ASP A 55 -4.03 18.92 18.32
CA ASP A 55 -2.71 18.63 17.75
C ASP A 55 -2.83 17.78 16.47
N ILE A 56 -3.75 16.82 16.48
CA ILE A 56 -4.00 15.97 15.32
C ILE A 56 -4.71 16.77 14.22
N ALA A 57 -5.65 17.66 14.57
CA ALA A 57 -6.27 18.58 13.61
C ALA A 57 -5.21 19.50 12.98
N ALA A 58 -4.28 20.03 13.77
CA ALA A 58 -3.16 20.84 13.29
C ALA A 58 -2.22 20.05 12.37
N PHE A 59 -1.98 18.77 12.66
CA PHE A 59 -1.23 17.88 11.78
C PHE A 59 -1.94 17.69 10.44
N MET A 60 -3.25 17.42 10.45
CA MET A 60 -4.04 17.29 9.23
C MET A 60 -4.05 18.57 8.39
N ALA A 61 -4.13 19.74 9.04
CA ALA A 61 -4.01 21.03 8.37
C ALA A 61 -2.60 21.25 7.78
N ASN A 62 -1.55 20.83 8.47
CA ASN A 62 -0.17 20.87 7.95
C ASN A 62 0.02 19.97 6.71
N LEU A 63 -0.57 18.78 6.70
CA LEU A 63 -0.56 17.89 5.53
C LEU A 63 -1.25 18.54 4.33
N ALA A 64 -2.37 19.23 4.55
CA ALA A 64 -3.07 19.98 3.51
C ALA A 64 -2.22 21.15 2.98
N ALA A 65 -1.58 21.92 3.86
CA ALA A 65 -0.68 23.01 3.48
C ALA A 65 0.55 22.51 2.67
N ARG A 66 1.03 21.30 2.95
CA ARG A 66 2.09 20.62 2.19
C ARG A 66 1.61 19.99 0.88
N SER A 67 0.34 20.18 0.50
CA SER A 67 -0.27 19.58 -0.70
C SER A 67 -0.14 18.05 -0.75
N ILE A 68 -0.15 17.38 0.40
CA ILE A 68 -0.17 15.92 0.47
C ILE A 68 -1.51 15.41 -0.09
N ALA A 69 -1.44 14.40 -0.97
CA ALA A 69 -2.62 13.81 -1.58
C ALA A 69 -3.65 13.36 -0.53
N ALA A 70 -4.94 13.60 -0.79
CA ALA A 70 -6.03 13.27 0.14
C ALA A 70 -6.04 11.79 0.56
N SER A 71 -5.65 10.88 -0.34
CA SER A 71 -5.48 9.45 -0.05
C SER A 71 -4.37 9.18 0.97
N SER A 72 -3.23 9.87 0.85
CA SER A 72 -2.12 9.79 1.81
C SER A 72 -2.50 10.40 3.16
N SER A 73 -3.16 11.56 3.17
CA SER A 73 -3.63 12.18 4.42
C SER A 73 -4.67 11.31 5.14
N ALA A 74 -5.59 10.69 4.41
CA ALA A 74 -6.56 9.76 4.98
C ALA A 74 -5.89 8.50 5.55
N ARG A 75 -4.86 7.95 4.88
CA ARG A 75 -4.08 6.82 5.40
C ARG A 75 -3.33 7.20 6.68
N LYS A 76 -2.73 8.39 6.74
CA LYS A 76 -2.08 8.91 7.95
C LYS A 76 -3.06 9.01 9.13
N LEU A 77 -4.25 9.57 8.90
CA LEU A 77 -5.29 9.63 9.93
C LEU A 77 -5.78 8.23 10.34
N SER A 78 -5.86 7.29 9.40
CA SER A 78 -6.22 5.89 9.69
C SER A 78 -5.18 5.18 10.56
N ALA A 79 -3.89 5.45 10.33
CA ALA A 79 -2.80 4.94 11.17
C ALA A 79 -2.92 5.52 12.60
N LEU A 80 -3.12 6.83 12.74
CA LEU A 80 -3.31 7.49 14.03
C LEU A 80 -4.54 6.96 14.78
N ARG A 81 -5.68 6.81 14.11
CA ARG A 81 -6.92 6.24 14.70
C ARG A 81 -6.73 4.84 15.24
N GLN A 82 -5.98 4.00 14.54
CA GLN A 82 -5.73 2.63 15.00
C GLN A 82 -4.71 2.61 16.13
N PHE A 83 -3.68 3.44 16.05
CA PHE A 83 -2.67 3.54 17.09
C PHE A 83 -3.25 4.07 18.41
N PHE A 84 -3.99 5.18 18.38
CA PHE A 84 -4.57 5.74 19.61
C PHE A 84 -5.65 4.83 20.21
N ARG A 85 -6.43 4.14 19.40
CA ARG A 85 -7.36 3.12 19.88
C ARG A 85 -6.64 1.96 20.57
N PHE A 86 -5.55 1.48 19.98
CA PHE A 86 -4.68 0.49 20.62
C PHE A 86 -4.17 0.99 21.98
N LEU A 87 -3.76 2.26 22.08
CA LEU A 87 -3.35 2.82 23.39
C LEU A 87 -4.50 2.85 24.41
N VAL A 88 -5.73 3.10 23.98
CA VAL A 88 -6.91 3.03 24.86
C VAL A 88 -7.20 1.59 25.28
N GLU A 89 -7.15 0.64 24.34
CA GLU A 89 -7.37 -0.79 24.60
C GLU A 89 -6.31 -1.35 25.57
N GLU A 90 -5.06 -0.88 25.49
CA GLU A 90 -3.96 -1.24 26.40
C GLU A 90 -3.98 -0.47 27.74
N GLY A 91 -4.99 0.36 28.00
CA GLY A 91 -5.09 1.15 29.24
C GLY A 91 -4.00 2.21 29.40
N VAL A 92 -3.29 2.55 28.32
CA VAL A 92 -2.23 3.57 28.30
C VAL A 92 -2.83 4.98 28.35
N ARG A 93 -4.03 5.12 27.79
CA ARG A 93 -4.71 6.40 27.65
C ARG A 93 -6.21 6.22 27.86
N ASP A 94 -6.84 7.18 28.51
CA ASP A 94 -8.27 7.07 28.86
C ASP A 94 -9.23 7.38 27.70
N SER A 95 -8.75 8.07 26.65
CA SER A 95 -9.59 8.50 25.52
C SER A 95 -8.85 8.59 24.19
N ASP A 96 -9.57 8.38 23.10
CA ASP A 96 -9.06 8.48 21.72
C ASP A 96 -9.18 9.93 21.19
N PRO A 97 -8.05 10.65 20.97
CA PRO A 97 -8.05 12.02 20.44
C PRO A 97 -8.48 12.13 18.98
N THR A 98 -8.64 11.01 18.27
CA THR A 98 -9.03 11.00 16.85
C THR A 98 -10.53 10.83 16.63
N SER A 99 -11.29 10.58 17.69
CA SER A 99 -12.72 10.23 17.65
C SER A 99 -13.62 11.29 16.99
N GLY A 100 -13.29 12.58 17.16
CA GLY A 100 -14.06 13.71 16.60
C GLY A 100 -13.50 14.29 15.30
N LEU A 101 -12.54 13.63 14.64
CA LEU A 101 -11.90 14.15 13.43
C LEU A 101 -12.51 13.52 12.18
N ASP A 102 -12.84 14.35 11.20
CA ASP A 102 -13.27 13.87 9.88
C ASP A 102 -12.08 13.45 9.01
N SER A 103 -12.28 12.40 8.23
CA SER A 103 -11.30 12.03 7.21
C SER A 103 -11.34 13.03 6.05
N PRO A 104 -10.18 13.38 5.45
CA PRO A 104 -10.16 14.18 4.24
C PRO A 104 -11.07 13.56 3.19
N LYS A 105 -11.96 14.36 2.59
CA LYS A 105 -12.84 13.89 1.51
C LYS A 105 -12.00 13.36 0.36
N GLN A 106 -11.98 12.03 0.23
CA GLN A 106 -11.42 11.38 -0.93
C GLN A 106 -12.41 11.57 -2.07
N ARG A 107 -12.06 12.38 -3.07
CA ARG A 107 -12.67 12.19 -4.39
C ARG A 107 -12.10 10.89 -4.90
N ALA A 108 -12.86 9.80 -4.84
CA ALA A 108 -12.51 8.60 -5.57
C ALA A 108 -12.58 8.95 -7.06
N PRO A 109 -11.45 9.08 -7.79
CA PRO A 109 -11.56 9.12 -9.23
C PRO A 109 -12.24 7.82 -9.65
N LEU A 110 -13.22 7.92 -10.55
CA LEU A 110 -13.75 6.73 -11.19
C LEU A 110 -12.57 5.93 -11.77
N PRO A 111 -12.56 4.59 -11.65
CA PRO A 111 -11.55 3.77 -12.29
C PRO A 111 -11.44 4.19 -13.76
N LYS A 112 -10.24 4.60 -14.19
CA LYS A 112 -10.01 4.84 -15.61
C LYS A 112 -10.01 3.47 -16.28
N THR A 113 -11.08 3.15 -17.00
CA THR A 113 -11.14 1.96 -17.84
C THR A 113 -10.35 2.22 -19.11
N LEU A 114 -9.55 1.24 -19.53
CA LEU A 114 -8.93 1.26 -20.85
C LEU A 114 -10.00 0.87 -21.88
N SER A 115 -10.02 1.55 -23.03
CA SER A 115 -10.81 1.07 -24.17
C SER A 115 -10.13 -0.17 -24.78
N GLU A 116 -10.88 -0.98 -25.53
CA GLU A 116 -10.30 -2.10 -26.30
C GLU A 116 -9.14 -1.63 -27.18
N THR A 117 -9.32 -0.48 -27.86
CA THR A 117 -8.26 0.16 -28.65
C THR A 117 -7.00 0.49 -27.85
N ASP A 118 -7.13 0.91 -26.59
CA ASP A 118 -5.97 1.19 -25.75
C ASP A 118 -5.25 -0.09 -25.35
N VAL A 119 -6.00 -1.17 -25.10
CA VAL A 119 -5.45 -2.49 -24.82
C VAL A 119 -4.72 -3.03 -26.05
N ASP A 120 -5.32 -2.94 -27.24
CA ASP A 120 -4.70 -3.36 -28.51
C ASP A 120 -3.38 -2.61 -28.77
N ARG A 121 -3.34 -1.30 -28.47
CA ARG A 121 -2.10 -0.51 -28.58
C ARG A 121 -1.03 -0.99 -27.61
N ILE A 122 -1.40 -1.31 -26.37
CA ILE A 122 -0.46 -1.80 -25.34
C ILE A 122 0.10 -3.18 -25.75
N LEU A 123 -0.76 -4.12 -26.14
CA LEU A 123 -0.37 -5.45 -26.58
C LEU A 123 0.49 -5.39 -27.86
N GLY A 124 0.05 -4.60 -28.83
CA GLY A 124 0.77 -4.37 -30.09
C GLY A 124 2.14 -3.72 -29.89
N ALA A 125 2.25 -2.73 -28.98
CA ALA A 125 3.53 -2.13 -28.65
C ALA A 125 4.51 -3.13 -28.04
N ALA A 126 4.04 -3.95 -27.09
CA ALA A 126 4.88 -4.99 -26.47
C ALA A 126 5.34 -6.05 -27.49
N ALA A 127 4.44 -6.48 -28.39
CA ALA A 127 4.80 -7.40 -29.47
C ALA A 127 5.79 -6.80 -30.46
N GLN A 128 5.67 -5.49 -30.75
CA GLN A 128 6.60 -4.80 -31.64
C GLN A 128 7.99 -4.64 -31.03
N GLU A 129 8.11 -4.40 -29.72
CA GLU A 129 9.41 -4.38 -29.04
C GLU A 129 10.15 -5.72 -29.13
N VAL A 130 9.42 -6.84 -29.06
CA VAL A 130 10.01 -8.18 -29.27
C VAL A 130 10.56 -8.29 -30.69
N LYS A 131 9.76 -7.90 -31.70
CA LYS A 131 10.17 -7.97 -33.12
C LYS A 131 11.33 -7.04 -33.46
N ALA A 132 11.43 -5.90 -32.79
CA ALA A 132 12.49 -4.92 -33.01
C ALA A 132 13.81 -5.27 -32.29
N SER A 133 13.80 -6.28 -31.41
CA SER A 133 14.98 -6.66 -30.62
C SER A 133 15.77 -7.77 -31.31
N ASP A 134 17.09 -7.62 -31.37
CA ASP A 134 17.98 -8.67 -31.86
C ASP A 134 17.88 -9.94 -31.00
N PRO A 135 17.80 -11.14 -31.61
CA PRO A 135 17.78 -12.41 -30.89
C PRO A 135 18.96 -12.57 -29.92
N ASP A 136 18.74 -13.33 -28.84
CA ASP A 136 19.73 -13.65 -27.79
C ASP A 136 20.32 -12.47 -26.99
N THR A 137 19.84 -11.24 -27.25
CA THR A 137 20.28 -10.07 -26.50
C THR A 137 19.54 -9.90 -25.16
N PRO A 138 20.16 -9.22 -24.17
CA PRO A 138 19.45 -8.80 -22.96
C PRO A 138 18.22 -7.94 -23.24
N ALA A 139 18.22 -7.17 -24.33
CA ALA A 139 17.08 -6.36 -24.75
C ALA A 139 15.90 -7.25 -25.18
N CYS A 140 16.15 -8.25 -26.02
CA CYS A 140 15.15 -9.23 -26.43
C CYS A 140 14.53 -9.97 -25.24
N ARG A 141 15.35 -10.40 -24.27
CA ARG A 141 14.83 -11.03 -23.04
C ARG A 141 13.91 -10.12 -22.22
N ARG A 142 14.21 -8.81 -22.15
CA ARG A 142 13.34 -7.83 -21.48
C ARG A 142 12.03 -7.63 -22.25
N ALA A 143 12.10 -7.53 -23.57
CA ALA A 143 10.92 -7.38 -24.44
C ALA A 143 10.00 -8.60 -24.33
N LEU A 144 10.56 -9.82 -24.42
CA LEU A 144 9.81 -11.07 -24.25
C LEU A 144 9.14 -11.15 -22.87
N ARG A 145 9.86 -10.78 -21.81
CA ARG A 145 9.31 -10.72 -20.47
C ARG A 145 8.16 -9.72 -20.39
N MET A 146 8.33 -8.51 -20.91
CA MET A 146 7.28 -7.48 -20.88
C MET A 146 6.03 -7.94 -21.63
N HIS A 147 6.21 -8.47 -22.84
CA HIS A 147 5.11 -9.01 -23.65
C HIS A 147 4.34 -10.10 -22.90
N CYS A 148 5.04 -11.08 -22.33
CA CYS A 148 4.42 -12.13 -21.52
C CYS A 148 3.66 -11.56 -20.29
N LEU A 149 4.23 -10.59 -19.58
CA LEU A 149 3.58 -9.98 -18.42
C LEU A 149 2.27 -9.26 -18.80
N VAL A 150 2.26 -8.52 -19.91
CA VAL A 150 1.07 -7.79 -20.38
C VAL A 150 -0.02 -8.76 -20.86
N GLU A 151 0.36 -9.78 -21.63
CA GLU A 151 -0.56 -10.83 -22.08
C GLU A 151 -1.21 -11.57 -20.90
N LEU A 152 -0.39 -11.95 -19.90
CA LEU A 152 -0.91 -12.59 -18.68
C LEU A 152 -1.86 -11.69 -17.92
N LEU A 153 -1.53 -10.41 -17.73
CA LEU A 153 -2.44 -9.46 -17.07
C LEU A 153 -3.79 -9.37 -17.79
N TYR A 154 -3.77 -9.32 -19.13
CA TYR A 154 -4.96 -9.24 -19.95
C TYR A 154 -5.79 -10.53 -19.87
N ALA A 155 -5.16 -11.69 -20.02
CA ALA A 155 -5.85 -12.99 -20.08
C ALA A 155 -6.42 -13.44 -18.72
N THR A 156 -5.72 -13.13 -17.62
CA THR A 156 -6.02 -13.74 -16.30
C THR A 156 -6.58 -12.75 -15.28
N GLY A 157 -6.48 -11.44 -15.53
CA GLY A 157 -6.88 -10.41 -14.57
C GLY A 157 -6.06 -10.41 -13.26
N LEU A 158 -4.84 -10.96 -13.29
CA LEU A 158 -3.95 -10.98 -12.13
C LEU A 158 -3.64 -9.58 -11.63
N ARG A 159 -3.50 -9.44 -10.30
CA ARG A 159 -2.88 -8.23 -9.75
C ARG A 159 -1.39 -8.24 -10.07
N VAL A 160 -0.80 -7.06 -10.27
CA VAL A 160 0.65 -6.92 -10.51
C VAL A 160 1.48 -7.66 -9.47
N SER A 161 1.09 -7.59 -8.19
CA SER A 161 1.77 -8.31 -7.11
C SER A 161 1.68 -9.83 -7.24
N GLU A 162 0.56 -10.36 -7.76
CA GLU A 162 0.40 -11.80 -7.99
C GLU A 162 1.28 -12.24 -9.18
N LEU A 163 1.26 -11.47 -10.27
CA LEU A 163 2.04 -11.73 -11.48
C LEU A 163 3.56 -11.78 -11.23
N ILE A 164 4.11 -10.78 -10.54
CA ILE A 164 5.57 -10.72 -10.30
C ILE A 164 6.06 -11.76 -9.27
N SER A 165 5.14 -12.36 -8.52
CA SER A 165 5.43 -13.41 -7.53
C SER A 165 5.15 -14.82 -8.05
N LEU A 166 4.78 -14.97 -9.33
CA LEU A 166 4.58 -16.28 -9.94
C LEU A 166 5.88 -17.09 -9.93
N PRO A 167 5.87 -18.33 -9.39
CA PRO A 167 7.02 -19.21 -9.48
C PRO A 167 7.17 -19.71 -10.93
N ALA A 168 8.39 -20.07 -11.33
CA ALA A 168 8.64 -20.67 -12.65
C ALA A 168 7.83 -21.95 -12.88
N SER A 169 7.51 -22.69 -11.80
CA SER A 169 6.64 -23.86 -11.85
C SER A 169 5.22 -23.57 -12.30
N ALA A 170 4.75 -22.31 -12.25
CA ALA A 170 3.45 -21.92 -12.77
C ALA A 170 3.36 -22.11 -14.30
N ALA A 171 4.49 -22.08 -15.01
CA ALA A 171 4.55 -22.33 -16.46
C ALA A 171 4.60 -23.82 -16.82
N ASN A 172 4.77 -24.72 -15.84
CA ASN A 172 4.99 -26.16 -16.07
C ASN A 172 3.70 -26.99 -15.98
N GLY A 173 2.52 -26.36 -15.95
CA GLY A 173 1.25 -27.07 -15.87
C GLY A 173 0.91 -27.82 -17.16
N GLU A 174 0.35 -29.02 -17.05
CA GLU A 174 -0.22 -29.79 -18.18
C GLU A 174 -1.54 -29.18 -18.72
N ARG A 175 -2.02 -28.08 -18.14
CA ARG A 175 -3.31 -27.44 -18.46
C ARG A 175 -3.09 -25.95 -18.70
N ASP A 176 -3.95 -25.33 -19.50
CA ASP A 176 -4.03 -23.89 -19.74
C ASP A 176 -4.54 -23.11 -18.50
N MET A 177 -4.04 -23.44 -17.31
CA MET A 177 -4.45 -22.85 -16.03
C MET A 177 -3.24 -22.56 -15.14
N LEU A 178 -3.31 -21.46 -14.40
CA LEU A 178 -2.29 -21.03 -13.44
C LEU A 178 -2.82 -21.14 -12.01
N ASN A 179 -2.03 -21.71 -11.09
CA ASN A 179 -2.35 -21.67 -9.67
C ASN A 179 -1.80 -20.40 -9.02
N ILE A 180 -2.69 -19.59 -8.43
CA ILE A 180 -2.41 -18.24 -7.96
C ILE A 180 -2.68 -18.12 -6.48
N ARG A 181 -1.71 -17.60 -5.73
CA ARG A 181 -1.89 -17.25 -4.32
C ARG A 181 -2.23 -15.77 -4.16
N GLY A 182 -3.48 -15.50 -3.82
CA GLY A 182 -4.00 -14.14 -3.63
C GLY A 182 -3.80 -13.58 -2.21
N LYS A 183 -4.36 -12.38 -2.00
CA LYS A 183 -4.32 -11.68 -0.70
C LYS A 183 -4.93 -12.55 0.41
N GLY A 184 -4.22 -12.66 1.54
CA GLY A 184 -4.64 -13.48 2.68
C GLY A 184 -4.31 -14.97 2.55
N GLY A 185 -3.46 -15.35 1.59
CA GLY A 185 -2.96 -16.72 1.44
C GLY A 185 -3.92 -17.67 0.73
N ARG A 186 -5.04 -17.18 0.19
CA ARG A 186 -6.02 -17.98 -0.56
C ARG A 186 -5.48 -18.35 -1.94
N GLU A 187 -5.60 -19.61 -2.31
CA GLU A 187 -5.21 -20.11 -3.64
C GLU A 187 -6.43 -20.19 -4.57
N ARG A 188 -6.22 -19.92 -5.87
CA ARG A 188 -7.24 -20.06 -6.92
C ARG A 188 -6.58 -20.48 -8.24
N MET A 189 -7.30 -21.24 -9.05
CA MET A 189 -6.94 -21.47 -10.45
C MET A 189 -7.54 -20.36 -11.31
N VAL A 190 -6.74 -19.82 -12.23
CA VAL A 190 -7.17 -18.88 -13.28
C VAL A 190 -6.80 -19.44 -14.64
#